data_AF-A0A2W0C7H0-F1
#
_entry.id   AF-A0A2W0C7H0-F1
#
_cell.length_a   1.000
_cell.length_b   1.000
_cell.length_c   1.000
_cell.angle_alpha   90.00
_cell.angle_beta   90.00
_cell.angle_gamma   90.00
#
_symmetry.space_group_name_H-M   'P 1'
#
loop_
_entity.id
_entity.type
_entity.pdbx_description
1 polymer ?
#
loop_
_entity_poly.entity_id
_entity_poly.type
_entity_poly.pdbx_seq_one_letter_code
_entity_poly.pdbx_strand_id
1 'polypeptide(L)'
;MGFDPSGHFLYVGDYDEPKITAFQIHSSGALTQVPGSPFTNRDTPIFGLVTDLSGRFLYVRANTSITGYTIDQNSGALATLPGSPFFFVPRDPQPLGLVAVK
;
A
#
# COMPACT_ATOMS: atom_id res chain seq x y z
N MET A 1 7.60 -1.00 -3.23
CA MET A 1 6.97 -2.28 -2.81
C MET A 1 6.98 -2.37 -1.29
N GLY A 2 6.04 -3.09 -0.68
CA GLY A 2 5.94 -3.28 0.77
C GLY A 2 5.45 -4.68 1.13
N PHE A 3 5.90 -5.21 2.24
CA PHE A 3 5.51 -6.53 2.77
C PHE A 3 4.68 -6.34 4.03
N ASP A 4 3.71 -7.20 4.28
CA ASP A 4 3.15 -7.25 5.63
C ASP A 4 4.20 -7.84 6.61
N PRO A 5 4.19 -7.48 7.90
CA PRO A 5 5.19 -7.92 8.87
C PRO A 5 5.26 -9.44 9.10
N SER A 6 4.19 -10.18 8.82
CA SER A 6 4.18 -11.65 8.89
C SER A 6 4.77 -12.32 7.64
N GLY A 7 5.03 -11.55 6.58
CA GLY A 7 5.62 -12.05 5.34
C GLY A 7 4.69 -12.90 4.50
N HIS A 8 3.37 -12.79 4.70
CA HIS A 8 2.35 -13.53 3.97
C HIS A 8 1.89 -12.81 2.69
N PHE A 9 2.09 -11.50 2.61
CA PHE A 9 1.61 -10.66 1.52
C PHE A 9 2.68 -9.68 1.04
N LEU A 10 2.75 -9.52 -0.28
CA LEU A 10 3.57 -8.53 -0.98
C LEU A 10 2.67 -7.58 -1.76
N TYR A 11 2.91 -6.28 -1.61
CA TYR A 11 2.23 -5.21 -2.33
C TYR A 11 3.21 -4.45 -3.22
N VAL A 12 2.86 -4.34 -4.51
CA VAL A 12 3.65 -3.66 -5.52
C VAL A 12 2.80 -2.55 -6.14
N GLY A 13 3.21 -1.30 -5.95
CA GLY A 13 2.61 -0.17 -6.66
C GLY A 13 3.25 -0.01 -8.03
N ASP A 14 2.43 0.31 -9.01
CA ASP A 14 2.86 0.72 -10.34
C ASP A 14 3.21 2.23 -10.33
N TYR A 15 4.33 2.58 -10.97
CA TYR A 15 4.79 3.97 -11.01
C TYR A 15 4.00 4.80 -12.04
N ASP A 16 3.59 4.19 -13.15
CA ASP A 16 2.94 4.88 -14.25
C ASP A 16 1.41 4.79 -14.13
N GLU A 17 0.92 3.68 -13.58
CA GLU A 17 -0.51 3.45 -13.38
C GLU A 17 -0.90 3.57 -11.90
N PRO A 18 -2.10 4.09 -11.57
CA PRO A 18 -2.58 4.12 -10.20
C PRO A 18 -3.09 2.74 -9.79
N LYS A 19 -2.21 1.74 -9.76
CA LYS A 19 -2.52 0.34 -9.46
C LYS A 19 -1.59 -0.22 -8.39
N ILE A 20 -2.16 -1.05 -7.53
CA ILE A 20 -1.43 -1.81 -6.52
C ILE A 20 -1.72 -3.29 -6.77
N THR A 21 -0.70 -4.03 -7.19
CA THR A 21 -0.79 -5.48 -7.34
C THR A 21 -0.42 -6.12 -6.01
N ALA A 22 -1.29 -7.01 -5.50
CA ALA A 22 -1.08 -7.73 -4.26
C ALA A 22 -0.88 -9.22 -4.54
N PHE A 23 0.07 -9.83 -3.84
CA PHE A 23 0.41 -11.24 -3.92
C PHE A 23 0.40 -11.88 -2.54
N GLN A 24 -0.12 -13.10 -2.46
CA GLN A 24 0.13 -14.00 -1.34
C GLN A 24 1.46 -14.73 -1.57
N ILE A 25 2.25 -14.83 -0.51
CA ILE A 25 3.54 -15.52 -0.47
C ILE A 25 3.32 -16.88 0.18
N HIS A 26 3.56 -17.95 -0.58
CA HIS A 26 3.50 -19.33 -0.09
C HIS A 26 4.78 -19.69 0.68
N SER A 27 4.75 -20.76 1.47
CA SER A 27 5.92 -21.24 2.23
C SER A 27 7.12 -21.60 1.34
N SER A 28 6.89 -21.90 0.06
CA SER A 28 7.91 -22.13 -0.97
C SER A 28 8.50 -20.84 -1.56
N GLY A 29 7.97 -19.67 -1.20
CA GLY A 29 8.25 -18.38 -1.83
C GLY A 29 7.49 -18.14 -3.14
N ALA A 30 6.67 -19.09 -3.59
CA ALA A 30 5.80 -18.88 -4.74
C ALA A 30 4.81 -17.75 -4.48
N LEU A 31 4.50 -16.98 -5.51
CA LEU A 31 3.56 -15.86 -5.45
C LEU A 31 2.28 -16.20 -6.19
N THR A 32 1.14 -16.00 -5.53
CA THR A 32 -0.18 -16.04 -6.19
C THR A 32 -0.87 -14.71 -6.01
N GLN A 33 -1.45 -14.17 -7.08
CA GLN A 33 -2.14 -12.89 -7.01
C GLN A 33 -3.36 -12.99 -6.09
N VAL A 34 -3.49 -12.00 -5.20
CA VAL A 34 -4.61 -11.89 -4.27
C VAL A 34 -5.92 -11.65 -5.04
N PRO A 35 -7.05 -12.27 -4.66
CA PRO A 35 -8.35 -11.97 -5.26
C PRO A 35 -8.68 -10.48 -5.23
N GLY A 36 -9.13 -9.93 -6.37
CA GLY A 36 -9.46 -8.49 -6.51
C GLY A 36 -8.26 -7.61 -6.89
N SER A 37 -7.03 -8.12 -6.86
CA SER A 37 -5.87 -7.43 -7.42
C SER A 37 -5.95 -7.37 -8.97
N PRO A 38 -5.44 -6.31 -9.62
CA PRO A 38 -4.86 -5.11 -9.02
C PRO A 38 -5.93 -4.20 -8.40
N PHE A 39 -5.60 -3.62 -7.26
CA PHE A 39 -6.43 -2.61 -6.59
C PHE A 39 -6.15 -1.23 -7.19
N THR A 40 -7.20 -0.47 -7.48
CA THR A 40 -7.06 0.90 -7.97
C THR A 40 -6.60 1.82 -6.84
N ASN A 41 -5.46 2.48 -7.04
CA ASN A 41 -5.06 3.64 -6.26
C ASN A 41 -5.72 4.91 -6.81
N ARG A 42 -5.73 5.96 -6.00
CA ARG A 42 -6.30 7.23 -6.41
C ARG A 42 -5.35 8.10 -7.23
N ASP A 43 -4.04 7.98 -6.99
CA ASP A 43 -3.05 8.94 -7.48
C ASP A 43 -1.77 8.22 -7.94
N THR A 44 -1.02 8.86 -8.83
CA THR A 44 0.23 8.35 -9.42
C THR A 44 1.15 9.54 -9.73
N PRO A 45 2.49 9.40 -9.77
CA PRO A 45 3.30 8.21 -9.54
C PRO A 45 3.25 7.68 -8.10
N ILE A 46 3.21 6.35 -7.95
CA ILE A 46 3.40 5.70 -6.65
C ILE A 46 4.90 5.67 -6.34
N PHE A 47 5.29 6.45 -5.33
CA PHE A 47 6.69 6.59 -4.92
C PHE A 47 7.10 5.61 -3.82
N GLY A 48 6.13 5.07 -3.07
CA GLY A 48 6.43 4.22 -1.93
C GLY A 48 5.20 3.55 -1.36
N LEU A 49 5.41 2.38 -0.78
CA LEU A 49 4.41 1.62 -0.05
C LEU A 49 5.03 1.17 1.26
N VAL A 50 4.28 1.29 2.35
CA VAL A 50 4.70 0.81 3.68
C VAL A 50 3.50 0.24 4.42
N THR A 51 3.70 -0.89 5.06
CA THR A 51 2.73 -1.50 5.98
C THR A 51 3.03 -1.04 7.40
N ASP A 52 2.00 -0.98 8.25
CA ASP A 52 2.23 -0.78 9.67
C ASP A 52 2.72 -2.07 10.34
N LEU A 53 3.28 -1.97 11.55
CA LEU A 53 3.85 -3.12 12.27
C LEU A 53 2.80 -4.17 12.68
N SER A 54 1.51 -3.79 12.71
CA SER A 54 0.44 -4.76 12.93
C SER A 54 -0.03 -5.48 11.65
N GLY A 55 0.47 -5.06 10.48
CA GLY A 55 0.09 -5.63 9.18
C GLY A 55 -1.34 -5.31 8.74
N ARG A 56 -2.06 -4.44 9.46
CA ARG A 56 -3.48 -4.13 9.22
C ARG A 56 -3.69 -2.97 8.26
N PHE A 57 -2.66 -2.17 8.03
CA PHE A 57 -2.74 -0.98 7.21
C PHE A 57 -1.60 -0.93 6.20
N LEU A 58 -1.94 -0.50 4.98
CA LEU A 58 -1.00 -0.16 3.93
C LEU A 58 -1.13 1.34 3.63
N TYR A 59 0.00 2.04 3.59
CA TYR A 59 0.06 3.43 3.18
C TYR A 59 0.84 3.56 1.89
N VAL A 60 0.27 4.32 0.95
CA VAL A 60 0.80 4.52 -0.40
C VAL A 60 1.10 5.99 -0.58
N ARG A 61 2.39 6.31 -0.81
CA ARG A 61 2.84 7.68 -1.11
C ARG A 61 2.69 7.93 -2.61
N ALA A 62 1.90 8.94 -2.95
CA ALA A 62 1.88 9.55 -4.28
C ALA A 62 2.51 10.95 -4.24
N ASN A 63 2.42 11.69 -5.35
CA ASN A 63 3.05 13.00 -5.50
C ASN A 63 2.53 14.04 -4.50
N THR A 64 1.21 14.12 -4.36
CA THR A 64 0.57 15.16 -3.55
C THR A 64 -0.19 14.59 -2.36
N SER A 65 -0.09 13.27 -2.14
CA SER A 65 -0.97 12.60 -1.22
C SER A 65 -0.41 11.30 -0.63
N ILE A 66 -0.98 10.90 0.49
CA ILE A 66 -0.84 9.57 1.09
C ILE A 66 -2.22 8.93 1.10
N THR A 67 -2.38 7.79 0.42
CA THR A 67 -3.60 6.98 0.50
C THR A 67 -3.42 5.86 1.52
N GLY A 68 -4.34 5.74 2.48
CA GLY A 68 -4.38 4.64 3.42
C GLY A 68 -5.36 3.54 3.01
N TYR A 69 -5.00 2.29 3.30
CA TYR A 69 -5.84 1.11 3.09
C TYR A 69 -5.84 0.22 4.32
N THR A 70 -6.96 -0.44 4.60
CA THR A 70 -7.00 -1.63 5.48
C THR A 70 -6.61 -2.86 4.69
N ILE A 71 -5.91 -3.79 5.34
CA ILE A 71 -5.54 -5.09 4.83
C ILE A 71 -6.41 -6.15 5.50
N ASP A 72 -7.19 -6.89 4.71
CA ASP A 72 -7.82 -8.13 5.19
C ASP A 72 -6.72 -9.18 5.48
N GLN A 73 -6.60 -9.60 6.73
CA GLN A 73 -5.48 -10.45 7.18
C GLN A 73 -5.52 -11.87 6.63
N ASN A 74 -6.68 -12.33 6.13
CA ASN A 74 -6.83 -13.68 5.61
C ASN A 74 -6.53 -13.74 4.11
N SER A 75 -6.95 -12.71 3.38
CA SER A 75 -6.89 -12.67 1.91
C SER A 75 -5.84 -11.73 1.37
N GLY A 76 -5.36 -10.76 2.14
CA GLY A 76 -4.49 -9.67 1.67
C GLY A 76 -5.23 -8.61 0.86
N ALA A 77 -6.57 -8.65 0.83
CA ALA A 77 -7.37 -7.69 0.07
C ALA A 77 -7.30 -6.29 0.68
N LEU A 78 -7.24 -5.27 -0.18
CA LEU A 78 -7.19 -3.87 0.22
C LEU A 78 -8.57 -3.21 0.16
N ALA A 79 -8.90 -2.45 1.20
CA ALA A 79 -10.03 -1.53 1.18
C ALA A 79 -9.56 -0.14 1.61
N THR A 80 -10.04 0.91 0.94
CA THR A 80 -9.61 2.28 1.21
C THR A 80 -10.03 2.72 2.62
N LEU A 81 -9.10 3.33 3.36
CA LEU A 81 -9.39 3.88 4.68
C LEU A 81 -10.31 5.10 4.55
N PRO A 82 -11.36 5.21 5.40
CA PRO A 82 -12.18 6.42 5.46
C PRO A 82 -11.32 7.67 5.67
N GLY A 83 -11.60 8.72 4.90
CA GLY A 83 -10.85 9.97 4.93
C GLY A 83 -9.58 10.00 4.07
N SER A 84 -9.22 8.89 3.40
CA SER A 84 -8.13 8.90 2.42
C SER A 84 -8.55 9.53 1.07
N PRO A 85 -7.62 10.17 0.35
CA PRO A 85 -6.22 10.35 0.71
C PRO A 85 -5.99 11.61 1.57
N PHE A 86 -4.86 11.63 2.27
CA PHE A 86 -4.36 12.80 2.99
C PHE A 86 -3.45 13.60 2.07
N PHE A 87 -3.83 14.82 1.71
CA PHE A 87 -3.06 15.65 0.78
C PHE A 87 -1.96 16.46 1.49
N PHE A 88 -0.80 16.59 0.85
CA PHE A 88 0.22 17.55 1.25
C PHE A 88 -0.29 18.95 0.92
N VAL A 89 -0.43 19.80 1.93
CA VAL A 89 -0.77 21.20 1.69
C VAL A 89 0.45 21.94 1.10
N PRO A 90 0.27 22.92 0.18
CA PRO A 90 1.37 23.54 -0.59
C PRO A 90 2.48 24.24 0.21
N ARG A 91 2.35 24.34 1.55
CA ARG A 91 3.37 24.93 2.43
C ARG A 91 4.15 23.90 3.24
N ASP A 92 3.78 22.62 3.18
CA ASP A 92 4.50 21.57 3.90
C ASP A 92 5.64 21.02 3.02
N PRO A 93 6.84 20.83 3.58
CA PRO A 93 7.90 20.12 2.89
C PRO A 93 7.41 18.72 2.51
N GLN A 94 7.54 18.38 1.23
CA GLN A 94 7.15 17.06 0.71
C GLN A 94 7.87 15.97 1.52
N PRO A 95 7.15 15.03 2.17
CA PRO A 95 7.81 13.98 2.93
C PRO A 95 8.64 13.12 1.96
N LEU A 96 9.94 13.04 2.24
CA LEU A 96 10.93 12.27 1.46
C LEU A 96 10.89 10.77 1.80
N GLY A 97 10.24 10.39 2.90
CA GLY A 97 10.08 9.00 3.33
C GLY A 97 8.74 8.80 4.02
N LEU A 98 8.21 7.58 3.92
CA LEU A 98 7.03 7.16 4.67
C LEU A 98 7.47 6.16 5.74
N VAL A 99 7.17 6.47 7.00
CA VAL A 99 7.32 5.54 8.13
C VAL A 99 5.95 5.42 8.77
N ALA A 100 5.34 4.25 8.68
CA ALA A 100 4.14 3.95 9.44
C ALA A 100 4.56 3.52 10.85
N VAL A 101 4.28 4.36 11.85
CA VAL A 101 4.49 4.05 13.28
C VAL A 101 3.16 3.76 13.94
N LYS A 102 2.94 2.50 14.29
CA LYS A 102 2.14 2.10 15.46
C LYS A 102 2.54 0.71 15.93
#